data_AF-A0A284QWI7-F1
#
_entry.id   AF-A0A284QWI7-F1
#
_cell.length_a   1.000
_cell.length_b   1.000
_cell.length_c   1.000
_cell.angle_alpha   90.00
_cell.angle_beta   90.00
_cell.angle_gamma   90.00
#
_symmetry.space_group_name_H-M   'P 1'
#
loop_
_entity.id
_entity.type
_entity.pdbx_description
1 polymer ?
#
loop_
_entity_poly.entity_id
_entity_poly.type
_entity_poly.pdbx_seq_one_letter_code
_entity_poly.pdbx_strand_id
1 'polypeptide(L)'
;MTEVAFGFALLIEFLIKVVTDRFMFTPNAYIHSVWNVIDFFILAGLLVNALCVLKFIMLFDATRTSFQSLIISGASHILDATVLAVLYMIPYAVWGLNLFAGKMNTCNDNNVSGLSDCINKYTTTVYGNAFSFVARQVWDHLLPSTMFSFDNFKSSLLILFEIMSLEGWIDAMGVATSITGTNQQLSTNASEYNALFFVIYNLLGGVIILTLFVS
;
A
#
# COMPACT_ATOMS: atom_id res chain seq x y z
N MET A 1 -10.25 -10.72 9.78
CA MET A 1 -9.70 -9.49 10.41
C MET A 1 -10.07 -9.42 11.89
N THR A 2 -11.35 -9.47 12.24
CA THR A 2 -11.85 -9.41 13.64
C THR A 2 -11.39 -10.57 14.51
N GLU A 3 -11.42 -11.81 14.01
CA GLU A 3 -10.97 -13.00 14.77
C GLU A 3 -9.48 -12.97 15.10
N VAL A 4 -8.65 -12.47 14.18
CA VAL A 4 -7.20 -12.34 14.36
C VAL A 4 -6.88 -11.24 15.38
N ALA A 5 -7.58 -10.11 15.31
CA ALA A 5 -7.44 -9.03 16.28
C ALA A 5 -7.86 -9.47 17.69
N PHE A 6 -8.96 -10.22 17.80
CA PHE A 6 -9.44 -10.78 19.06
C PHE A 6 -8.44 -11.79 19.66
N GLY A 7 -7.91 -12.71 18.85
CA GLY A 7 -6.89 -13.66 19.29
C GLY A 7 -5.59 -12.98 19.76
N PHE A 8 -5.17 -11.92 19.07
CA PHE A 8 -3.97 -11.16 19.43
C PHE A 8 -4.14 -10.38 20.75
N ALA A 9 -5.33 -9.80 20.98
CA ALA A 9 -5.64 -9.12 22.24
C ALA A 9 -5.59 -10.08 23.44
N LEU A 10 -6.18 -11.28 23.31
CA LEU A 10 -6.15 -12.32 24.36
C LEU A 10 -4.72 -12.83 24.62
N LEU A 11 -3.88 -12.91 23.60
CA LEU A 11 -2.48 -13.32 23.73
C LEU A 11 -1.66 -12.28 24.51
N ILE A 12 -1.85 -10.99 24.20
CA ILE A 12 -1.21 -9.89 24.94
C ILE A 12 -1.68 -9.87 26.39
N GLU A 13 -2.98 -9.99 26.63
CA GLU A 13 -3.55 -10.01 27.97
C GLU A 13 -3.00 -11.17 28.81
N PHE A 14 -2.90 -12.37 28.20
CA PHE A 14 -2.26 -13.53 28.82
C PHE A 14 -0.80 -13.26 29.18
N LEU A 15 0.01 -12.73 28.25
CA LEU A 15 1.43 -12.44 28.50
C LEU A 15 1.62 -11.42 29.63
N ILE A 16 0.82 -10.35 29.65
CA ILE A 16 0.88 -9.33 30.70
C ILE A 16 0.60 -9.98 32.07
N LYS A 17 -0.50 -10.71 32.19
CA LYS A 17 -0.92 -11.33 33.46
C LYS A 17 0.02 -12.45 33.93
N VAL A 18 0.64 -13.21 33.01
CA VAL A 18 1.64 -14.22 33.36
C VAL A 18 2.91 -13.59 33.92
N VAL A 19 3.34 -12.44 33.36
CA VAL A 19 4.52 -11.71 33.82
C VAL A 19 4.27 -11.02 35.16
N THR A 20 3.10 -10.41 35.36
CA THR A 20 2.77 -9.69 36.60
C THR A 20 2.43 -10.62 37.76
N ASP A 21 1.57 -11.62 37.53
CA ASP A 21 0.94 -12.35 38.64
C ASP A 21 1.55 -13.73 38.91
N ARG A 22 2.49 -14.18 38.06
CA ARG A 22 3.09 -15.53 38.09
C ARG A 22 2.00 -16.62 37.93
N PHE A 23 2.31 -17.64 37.14
CA PHE A 23 1.26 -18.58 36.70
C PHE A 23 0.55 -19.35 37.84
N MET A 24 1.23 -19.64 38.96
CA MET A 24 0.71 -20.60 39.95
C MET A 24 1.05 -20.32 41.43
N PHE A 25 2.15 -19.64 41.76
CA PHE A 25 2.76 -19.70 43.12
C PHE A 25 2.67 -18.41 43.95
N THR A 26 1.55 -17.69 43.86
CA THR A 26 1.29 -16.42 44.57
C THR A 26 -0.21 -16.34 44.93
N PRO A 27 -0.59 -15.64 46.01
CA PRO A 27 -2.00 -15.57 46.46
C PRO A 27 -2.94 -14.86 45.47
N ASN A 28 -2.41 -14.06 44.55
CA ASN A 28 -3.14 -13.44 43.42
C ASN A 28 -2.83 -14.14 42.08
N ALA A 29 -2.53 -15.43 42.09
CA ALA A 29 -2.13 -16.17 40.88
C ALA A 29 -3.19 -16.11 39.77
N TYR A 30 -2.69 -16.09 38.52
CA TYR A 30 -3.47 -16.09 37.28
C TYR A 30 -4.65 -17.07 37.29
N ILE A 31 -4.42 -18.29 37.80
CA ILE A 31 -5.37 -19.41 37.80
C ILE A 31 -6.51 -19.30 38.81
N HIS A 32 -6.46 -18.36 39.77
CA HIS A 32 -7.49 -18.25 40.81
C HIS A 32 -8.71 -17.44 40.34
N SER A 33 -8.57 -16.66 39.26
CA SER A 33 -9.68 -15.95 38.64
C SER A 33 -10.36 -16.83 37.59
N VAL A 34 -11.65 -17.14 37.82
CA VAL A 34 -12.48 -17.95 36.92
C VAL A 34 -12.51 -17.38 35.49
N TRP A 35 -12.57 -16.06 35.36
CA TRP A 35 -12.58 -15.37 34.07
C TRP A 35 -11.28 -15.57 33.29
N ASN A 36 -10.16 -15.52 34.00
CA ASN A 36 -8.83 -15.65 33.41
C ASN A 36 -8.53 -17.10 32.97
N VAL A 37 -9.17 -18.08 33.62
CA VAL A 37 -9.17 -19.49 33.23
C VAL A 37 -10.00 -19.70 31.96
N ILE A 38 -11.17 -19.05 31.84
CA ILE A 38 -11.99 -19.10 30.61
C ILE A 38 -11.21 -18.52 29.43
N ASP A 39 -10.59 -17.35 29.61
CA ASP A 39 -9.80 -16.69 28.54
C ASP A 39 -8.62 -17.56 28.10
N PHE A 40 -7.97 -18.26 29.04
CA PHE A 40 -6.91 -19.21 28.73
C PHE A 40 -7.40 -20.39 27.88
N PHE A 41 -8.57 -20.95 28.18
CA PHE A 41 -9.15 -22.04 27.38
C PHE A 41 -9.59 -21.58 26.00
N ILE A 42 -10.13 -20.36 25.87
CA ILE A 42 -10.47 -19.77 24.57
C ILE A 42 -9.21 -19.55 23.73
N LEU A 43 -8.15 -18.97 24.32
CA LEU A 43 -6.86 -18.78 23.67
C LEU A 43 -6.24 -20.12 23.25
N ALA A 44 -6.27 -21.12 24.13
CA ALA A 44 -5.77 -22.47 23.84
C ALA A 44 -6.57 -23.14 22.71
N GLY A 45 -7.90 -23.01 22.70
CA GLY A 45 -8.75 -23.53 21.63
C GLY A 45 -8.47 -22.87 20.28
N LEU A 46 -8.28 -21.55 20.26
CA LEU A 46 -7.91 -20.80 19.06
C LEU A 46 -6.52 -21.20 18.56
N LEU A 47 -5.56 -21.39 19.47
CA LEU A 47 -4.21 -21.87 19.15
C LEU A 47 -4.24 -23.28 18.58
N VAL A 48 -5.04 -24.17 19.17
CA VAL A 48 -5.25 -25.54 18.67
C VAL A 48 -5.90 -25.52 17.29
N ASN A 49 -6.90 -24.66 17.04
CA ASN A 49 -7.53 -24.56 15.73
C ASN A 49 -6.55 -24.03 14.66
N ALA A 50 -5.78 -22.98 14.97
CA ALA A 50 -4.73 -22.48 14.08
C ALA A 50 -3.64 -23.53 13.80
N LEU A 51 -3.20 -24.24 14.86
CA LEU A 51 -2.28 -25.37 14.73
C LEU A 51 -2.92 -26.52 13.96
N CYS A 52 -4.23 -26.76 14.06
CA CYS A 52 -4.93 -27.80 13.33
C CYS A 52 -5.05 -27.45 11.84
N VAL A 53 -5.26 -26.19 11.48
CA VAL A 53 -5.20 -25.70 10.09
C VAL A 53 -3.77 -25.88 9.54
N LEU A 54 -2.74 -25.51 10.30
CA LEU A 54 -1.35 -25.74 9.93
C LEU A 54 -1.02 -27.25 9.83
N LYS A 55 -1.59 -28.04 10.73
CA LYS A 55 -1.43 -29.50 10.79
C LYS A 55 -2.20 -30.19 9.67
N PHE A 56 -3.32 -29.64 9.19
CA PHE A 56 -4.06 -30.10 8.01
C PHE A 56 -3.24 -29.88 6.73
N ILE A 57 -2.53 -28.75 6.65
CA ILE A 57 -1.54 -28.48 5.58
C ILE A 57 -0.35 -29.46 5.66
N MET A 58 0.05 -29.87 6.87
CA MET A 58 1.11 -30.87 7.11
C MET A 58 0.63 -32.34 7.11
N LEU A 59 -0.69 -32.60 7.10
CA LEU A 59 -1.30 -33.94 7.15
C LEU A 59 -1.22 -34.65 5.80
N PHE A 60 -1.28 -33.89 4.71
CA PHE A 60 -1.05 -34.41 3.36
C PHE A 60 0.45 -34.48 3.10
N ASP A 61 1.03 -35.68 3.16
CA ASP A 61 2.46 -35.90 2.84
C ASP A 61 2.79 -35.48 1.38
N ALA A 62 1.79 -35.51 0.49
CA ALA A 62 1.86 -35.03 -0.88
C ALA A 62 1.96 -33.49 -0.99
N THR A 63 1.31 -32.73 -0.10
CA THR A 63 1.48 -31.26 -0.04
C THR A 63 2.79 -30.91 0.64
N ARG A 64 3.17 -31.60 1.72
CA ARG A 64 4.42 -31.35 2.44
C ARG A 64 5.67 -31.49 1.56
N THR A 65 5.78 -32.54 0.76
CA THR A 65 6.92 -32.76 -0.15
C THR A 65 6.93 -31.75 -1.30
N SER A 66 5.76 -31.43 -1.85
CA SER A 66 5.62 -30.38 -2.89
C SER A 66 6.01 -29.00 -2.35
N PHE A 67 5.53 -28.63 -1.17
CA PHE A 67 5.88 -27.36 -0.51
C PHE A 67 7.35 -27.29 -0.11
N GLN A 68 7.95 -28.37 0.41
CA GLN A 68 9.38 -28.37 0.74
C GLN A 68 10.26 -28.22 -0.51
N SER A 69 9.89 -28.86 -1.62
CA SER A 69 10.61 -28.70 -2.89
C SER A 69 10.46 -27.28 -3.47
N LEU A 70 9.24 -26.73 -3.44
CA LEU A 70 8.95 -25.37 -3.92
C LEU A 70 9.61 -24.28 -3.06
N ILE A 71 9.65 -24.45 -1.73
CA ILE A 71 10.28 -23.48 -0.83
C ILE A 71 11.80 -23.52 -0.97
N ILE A 72 12.42 -24.71 -1.02
CA ILE A 72 13.88 -24.81 -1.04
C ILE A 72 14.44 -24.46 -2.43
N SER A 73 13.79 -24.89 -3.51
CA SER A 73 14.24 -24.59 -4.86
C SER A 73 13.76 -23.21 -5.34
N GLY A 74 12.50 -22.85 -5.07
CA GLY A 74 11.90 -21.63 -5.60
C GLY A 74 12.26 -20.37 -4.82
N ALA A 75 12.52 -20.44 -3.50
CA ALA A 75 12.77 -19.23 -2.72
C ALA A 75 14.05 -18.49 -3.13
N SER A 76 15.09 -19.20 -3.57
CA SER A 76 16.33 -18.57 -4.05
C SER A 76 16.08 -17.75 -5.32
N HIS A 77 15.40 -18.33 -6.30
CA HIS A 77 15.03 -17.66 -7.55
C HIS A 77 14.05 -16.50 -7.34
N ILE A 78 13.06 -16.66 -6.46
CA ILE A 78 12.12 -15.57 -6.11
C ILE A 78 12.84 -14.42 -5.42
N LEU A 79 13.79 -14.73 -4.53
CA LEU A 79 14.58 -13.70 -3.85
C LEU A 79 15.45 -12.92 -4.84
N ASP A 80 16.11 -13.60 -5.77
CA ASP A 80 16.91 -12.97 -6.82
C ASP A 80 16.05 -12.06 -7.72
N ALA A 81 14.86 -12.51 -8.14
CA ALA A 81 13.92 -11.71 -8.92
C ALA A 81 13.38 -10.50 -8.13
N THR A 82 13.12 -10.67 -6.85
CA THR A 82 12.66 -9.58 -5.96
C THR A 82 13.75 -8.53 -5.77
N VAL A 83 14.99 -8.95 -5.57
CA VAL A 83 16.14 -8.04 -5.47
C VAL A 83 16.31 -7.27 -6.77
N LEU A 84 16.20 -7.92 -7.93
CA LEU A 84 16.25 -7.26 -9.24
C LEU A 84 15.13 -6.21 -9.40
N ALA A 85 13.89 -6.54 -9.01
CA ALA A 85 12.76 -5.61 -9.06
C ALA A 85 12.99 -4.37 -8.19
N VAL A 86 13.45 -4.56 -6.95
CA VAL A 86 13.75 -3.45 -6.04
C VAL A 86 14.92 -2.61 -6.55
N LEU A 87 15.97 -3.26 -7.07
CA LEU A 87 17.13 -2.57 -7.63
C LEU A 87 16.78 -1.72 -8.85
N TYR A 88 15.80 -2.15 -9.64
CA TYR A 88 15.24 -1.38 -10.75
C TYR A 88 14.35 -0.22 -10.28
N MET A 89 13.52 -0.44 -9.27
CA MET A 89 12.56 0.55 -8.77
C MET A 89 13.25 1.78 -8.13
N ILE A 90 14.35 1.59 -7.41
CA ILE A 90 15.08 2.67 -6.71
C ILE A 90 15.58 3.79 -7.65
N PRO A 91 16.38 3.53 -8.70
CA PRO A 91 16.85 4.58 -9.61
C PRO A 91 15.69 5.21 -10.38
N TYR A 92 14.63 4.45 -10.68
CA TYR A 92 13.44 4.97 -11.33
C TYR A 92 12.65 5.93 -10.42
N ALA A 93 12.59 5.64 -9.12
CA ALA A 93 11.99 6.53 -8.12
C ALA A 93 12.76 7.85 -8.02
N VAL A 94 14.10 7.80 -8.03
CA VAL A 94 14.94 9.01 -8.06
C VAL A 94 14.73 9.79 -9.37
N TRP A 95 14.58 9.11 -10.50
CA TRP A 95 14.32 9.76 -11.77
C TRP A 95 12.95 10.46 -11.80
N GLY A 96 11.90 9.78 -11.35
CA GLY A 96 10.54 10.33 -11.23
C GLY A 96 10.49 11.53 -10.29
N LEU A 97 11.15 11.45 -9.12
CA LEU A 97 11.29 12.57 -8.18
C LEU A 97 11.88 13.81 -8.86
N ASN A 98 12.96 13.67 -9.62
CA ASN A 98 13.60 14.80 -10.29
C ASN A 98 12.75 15.41 -11.42
N LEU A 99 11.91 14.61 -12.08
CA LEU A 99 11.04 15.09 -13.16
C LEU A 99 9.79 15.79 -12.64
N PHE A 100 9.15 15.21 -11.63
CA PHE A 100 7.75 15.49 -11.29
C PHE A 100 7.51 16.14 -9.92
N ALA A 101 8.55 16.25 -9.06
CA ALA A 101 8.40 16.86 -7.75
C ALA A 101 7.82 18.28 -7.83
N GLY A 102 6.73 18.51 -7.09
CA GLY A 102 6.03 19.78 -6.97
C GLY A 102 5.21 20.20 -8.19
N LYS A 103 5.06 19.32 -9.19
CA LYS A 103 4.41 19.66 -10.48
C LYS A 103 3.06 18.96 -10.73
N MET A 104 2.69 17.98 -9.89
CA MET A 104 1.48 17.17 -10.08
C MET A 104 0.25 17.70 -9.32
N ASN A 105 0.39 18.81 -8.63
CA ASN A 105 -0.71 19.45 -7.92
C ASN A 105 -1.61 20.22 -8.88
N THR A 106 -2.89 20.28 -8.56
CA THR A 106 -3.87 21.02 -9.35
C THR A 106 -4.82 21.78 -8.44
N CYS A 107 -5.44 22.83 -8.97
CA CYS A 107 -6.54 23.51 -8.32
C CYS A 107 -7.86 22.80 -8.66
N ASN A 108 -8.80 22.79 -7.72
CA ASN A 108 -10.18 22.32 -7.94
C ASN A 108 -11.04 23.28 -8.80
N ASP A 109 -10.50 24.43 -9.16
CA ASP A 109 -11.11 25.42 -10.05
C ASP A 109 -10.33 25.50 -11.38
N ASN A 110 -11.04 25.31 -12.50
CA ASN A 110 -10.46 25.31 -13.84
C ASN A 110 -10.15 26.71 -14.39
N ASN A 111 -10.67 27.77 -13.77
CA ASN A 111 -10.46 29.15 -14.21
C ASN A 111 -9.16 29.77 -13.67
N VAL A 112 -8.33 28.97 -13.01
CA VAL A 112 -7.14 29.40 -12.30
C VAL A 112 -5.89 29.08 -13.12
N SER A 113 -4.95 30.03 -13.20
CA SER A 113 -3.73 29.89 -14.00
C SER A 113 -2.59 29.17 -13.26
N GLY A 114 -2.55 29.28 -11.93
CA GLY A 114 -1.52 28.67 -11.10
C GLY A 114 -1.75 28.84 -9.59
N LEU A 115 -0.75 28.46 -8.80
CA LEU A 115 -0.83 28.40 -7.34
C LEU A 115 -1.20 29.74 -6.69
N SER A 116 -0.69 30.87 -7.20
CA SER A 116 -0.94 32.21 -6.63
C SER A 116 -2.42 32.60 -6.63
N ASP A 117 -3.16 32.07 -7.61
CA ASP A 117 -4.55 32.42 -7.85
C ASP A 117 -5.50 31.43 -7.15
N CYS A 118 -5.01 30.24 -6.75
CA CYS A 118 -5.75 29.14 -6.09
C CYS A 118 -5.86 29.32 -4.56
N ILE A 119 -6.26 30.50 -4.10
CA ILE A 119 -6.42 30.81 -2.65
C ILE A 119 -7.80 31.37 -2.31
N ASN A 120 -8.62 31.61 -3.34
CA ASN A 120 -9.90 32.29 -3.21
C ASN A 120 -11.03 31.30 -2.94
N LYS A 121 -12.25 31.83 -2.83
CA LYS A 121 -13.47 31.02 -2.81
C LYS A 121 -14.10 31.08 -4.18
N TYR A 122 -14.64 29.96 -4.64
CA TYR A 122 -15.34 29.86 -5.91
C TYR A 122 -16.68 29.15 -5.70
N THR A 123 -17.65 29.46 -6.56
CA THR A 123 -18.97 28.84 -6.52
C THR A 123 -18.93 27.61 -7.42
N THR A 124 -19.06 26.43 -6.83
CA THR A 124 -19.11 25.16 -7.56
C THR A 124 -20.48 24.51 -7.40
N THR A 125 -20.82 23.60 -8.31
CA THR A 125 -22.08 22.86 -8.32
C THR A 125 -21.80 21.36 -8.25
N VAL A 126 -22.62 20.62 -7.49
CA VAL A 126 -22.43 19.15 -7.34
C VAL A 126 -22.95 18.40 -8.56
N TYR A 127 -24.02 18.90 -9.18
CA TYR A 127 -24.69 18.22 -10.28
C TYR A 127 -25.23 19.20 -11.32
N GLY A 128 -24.53 19.33 -12.45
CA GLY A 128 -24.89 20.27 -13.50
C GLY A 128 -24.98 21.71 -12.98
N ASN A 129 -26.08 22.40 -13.26
CA ASN A 129 -26.33 23.77 -12.76
C ASN A 129 -27.14 23.80 -11.44
N ALA A 130 -27.33 22.65 -10.79
CA ALA A 130 -28.12 22.53 -9.56
C ALA A 130 -27.25 22.49 -8.31
N PHE A 131 -27.76 23.07 -7.22
CA PHE A 131 -27.12 23.14 -5.89
C PHE A 131 -25.73 23.80 -5.92
N SER A 132 -25.71 25.12 -6.12
CA SER A 132 -24.47 25.90 -5.99
C SER A 132 -24.12 26.14 -4.53
N PHE A 133 -22.86 25.93 -4.19
CA PHE A 133 -22.31 26.25 -2.88
C PHE A 133 -20.92 26.86 -3.05
N VAL A 134 -20.51 27.62 -2.04
CA VAL A 134 -19.20 28.27 -2.04
C VAL A 134 -18.18 27.29 -1.48
N ALA A 135 -17.25 26.85 -2.34
CA ALA A 135 -16.12 26.03 -1.96
C ALA A 135 -14.85 26.89 -1.86
N ARG A 136 -13.86 26.40 -1.10
CA ARG A 136 -12.53 27.01 -1.08
C ARG A 136 -11.69 26.42 -2.21
N GLN A 137 -10.91 27.25 -2.89
CA GLN A 137 -9.89 26.78 -3.80
C GLN A 137 -8.79 26.09 -2.99
N VAL A 138 -8.44 24.87 -3.37
CA VAL A 138 -7.44 24.06 -2.70
C VAL A 138 -6.48 23.54 -3.75
N TRP A 139 -5.19 23.73 -3.50
CA TRP A 139 -4.10 23.22 -4.32
C TRP A 139 -3.64 21.89 -3.75
N ASP A 140 -4.05 20.79 -4.38
CA ASP A 140 -3.79 19.44 -3.88
C ASP A 140 -3.82 18.41 -5.03
N HIS A 141 -3.45 17.18 -4.71
CA HIS A 141 -3.53 16.02 -5.60
C HIS A 141 -5.01 15.57 -5.73
N LEU A 142 -5.81 16.28 -6.53
CA LEU A 142 -7.27 16.15 -6.59
C LEU A 142 -7.83 14.91 -7.32
N LEU A 143 -7.09 13.80 -7.39
CA LEU A 143 -7.56 12.61 -8.12
C LEU A 143 -8.25 11.59 -7.20
N PRO A 144 -9.38 11.01 -7.63
CA PRO A 144 -10.32 10.29 -6.76
C PRO A 144 -9.91 8.85 -6.39
N SER A 145 -8.86 8.28 -6.99
CA SER A 145 -8.53 6.85 -6.84
C SER A 145 -7.30 6.59 -5.97
N THR A 146 -6.22 7.37 -6.09
CA THR A 146 -5.01 7.25 -5.27
C THR A 146 -4.25 8.57 -5.20
N MET A 147 -3.54 8.81 -4.10
CA MET A 147 -2.69 10.00 -3.93
C MET A 147 -1.38 9.81 -4.72
N PHE A 148 -1.41 10.15 -6.01
CA PHE A 148 -0.24 10.13 -6.88
C PHE A 148 0.73 11.28 -6.53
N SER A 149 1.87 10.98 -5.91
CA SER A 149 2.88 11.99 -5.62
C SER A 149 4.31 11.46 -5.83
N PHE A 150 5.07 12.20 -6.64
CA PHE A 150 6.51 12.06 -6.81
C PHE A 150 7.28 13.13 -6.03
N ASP A 151 6.71 13.72 -4.97
CA ASP A 151 7.35 14.82 -4.24
C ASP A 151 8.43 14.37 -3.26
N ASN A 152 8.32 13.12 -2.81
CA ASN A 152 9.27 12.49 -1.89
C ASN A 152 9.71 11.14 -2.45
N PHE A 153 10.93 10.71 -2.11
CA PHE A 153 11.45 9.41 -2.51
C PHE A 153 10.52 8.25 -2.10
N LYS A 154 10.02 8.28 -0.85
CA LYS A 154 9.08 7.26 -0.34
C LYS A 154 7.78 7.22 -1.15
N SER A 155 7.17 8.39 -1.41
CA SER A 155 5.93 8.47 -2.19
C SER A 155 6.14 7.99 -3.63
N SER A 156 7.28 8.38 -4.23
CA SER A 156 7.69 7.95 -5.57
C SER A 156 7.85 6.43 -5.66
N LEU A 157 8.42 5.81 -4.63
CA LEU A 157 8.60 4.35 -4.58
C LEU A 157 7.26 3.62 -4.40
N LEU A 158 6.35 4.13 -3.57
CA LEU A 158 5.01 3.57 -3.39
C LEU A 158 4.19 3.61 -4.69
N ILE A 159 4.20 4.76 -5.39
CA ILE A 159 3.46 4.85 -6.65
C ILE A 159 4.07 3.96 -7.75
N LEU A 160 5.40 3.84 -7.81
CA LEU A 160 6.04 2.93 -8.77
C LEU A 160 5.74 1.46 -8.47
N PHE A 161 5.50 1.10 -7.20
CA PHE A 161 5.03 -0.22 -6.82
C PHE A 161 3.59 -0.49 -7.30
N GLU A 162 2.68 0.48 -7.16
CA GLU A 162 1.30 0.38 -7.71
C GLU A 162 1.29 0.34 -9.25
N ILE A 163 2.11 1.16 -9.91
CA ILE A 163 2.22 1.15 -11.38
C ILE A 163 2.76 -0.20 -11.87
N MET A 164 3.64 -0.85 -11.10
CA MET A 164 4.18 -2.16 -11.45
C MET A 164 3.11 -3.26 -11.44
N SER A 165 2.03 -3.14 -10.66
CA SER A 165 0.86 -4.03 -10.75
C SER A 165 -0.09 -3.67 -11.90
N LEU A 166 0.26 -2.68 -12.74
CA LEU A 166 -0.55 -2.13 -13.82
C LEU A 166 -1.86 -1.49 -13.32
N GLU A 167 -1.89 -1.05 -12.06
CA GLU A 167 -3.03 -0.35 -11.47
C GLU A 167 -2.80 1.17 -11.48
N GLY A 168 -3.83 1.95 -11.84
CA GLY A 168 -3.82 3.42 -11.78
C GLY A 168 -2.79 4.13 -12.67
N TRP A 169 -1.98 3.41 -13.45
CA TRP A 169 -0.86 4.00 -14.20
C TRP A 169 -1.28 4.93 -15.33
N ILE A 170 -2.46 4.71 -15.94
CA ILE A 170 -3.01 5.59 -16.98
C ILE A 170 -3.36 6.96 -16.40
N ASP A 171 -3.96 6.97 -15.21
CA ASP A 171 -4.33 8.21 -14.52
C ASP A 171 -3.07 8.99 -14.14
N ALA A 172 -2.08 8.31 -13.54
CA ALA A 172 -0.78 8.91 -13.21
C ALA A 172 -0.07 9.47 -14.45
N MET A 173 -0.10 8.73 -15.58
CA MET A 173 0.45 9.18 -16.85
C MET A 173 -0.29 10.40 -17.40
N GLY A 174 -1.62 10.42 -17.34
CA GLY A 174 -2.43 11.56 -17.81
C GLY A 174 -2.16 12.85 -17.03
N VAL A 175 -1.89 12.74 -15.73
CA VAL A 175 -1.43 13.86 -14.91
C VAL A 175 -0.03 14.28 -15.35
N ALA A 176 0.88 13.34 -15.51
CA ALA A 176 2.25 13.66 -15.89
C ALA A 176 2.34 14.33 -17.27
N THR A 177 1.51 13.95 -18.24
CA THR A 177 1.47 14.58 -19.57
C THR A 177 0.80 15.95 -19.57
N SER A 178 -0.02 16.25 -18.56
CA SER A 178 -0.66 17.55 -18.40
C SER A 178 0.18 18.57 -17.61
N ILE A 179 1.40 18.19 -17.19
CA ILE A 179 2.33 19.08 -16.51
C ILE A 179 2.77 20.22 -17.45
N THR A 180 2.49 21.46 -17.03
CA THR A 180 2.89 22.70 -17.70
C THR A 180 4.18 23.27 -17.12
N GLY A 181 4.31 23.25 -15.79
CA GLY A 181 5.46 23.80 -15.06
C GLY A 181 5.27 23.75 -13.56
N THR A 182 6.23 24.30 -12.81
CA THR A 182 6.12 24.42 -11.35
C THR A 182 5.11 25.52 -10.98
N ASN A 183 4.18 25.21 -10.06
CA ASN A 183 3.15 26.14 -9.58
C ASN A 183 2.16 26.64 -10.66
N GLN A 184 2.07 25.95 -11.79
CA GLN A 184 1.14 26.25 -12.88
C GLN A 184 0.03 25.21 -12.93
N GLN A 185 -1.16 25.61 -13.35
CA GLN A 185 -2.29 24.71 -13.50
C GLN A 185 -2.00 23.69 -14.62
N LEU A 186 -2.41 22.44 -14.38
CA LEU A 186 -2.30 21.37 -15.38
C LEU A 186 -3.11 21.73 -16.63
N SER A 187 -2.52 21.50 -17.79
CA SER A 187 -3.17 21.70 -19.08
C SER A 187 -3.02 20.44 -19.92
N THR A 188 -4.13 19.98 -20.50
CA THR A 188 -4.15 18.79 -21.34
C THR A 188 -3.15 18.91 -22.48
N ASN A 189 -2.30 17.89 -22.66
CA ASN A 189 -1.29 17.81 -23.72
C ASN A 189 -0.18 18.88 -23.66
N ALA A 190 0.14 19.40 -22.48
CA ALA A 190 1.26 20.34 -22.31
C ALA A 190 2.63 19.67 -22.51
N SER A 191 2.85 18.49 -21.91
CA SER A 191 4.13 17.77 -21.90
C SER A 191 3.94 16.30 -22.22
N GLU A 192 3.49 15.99 -23.44
CA GLU A 192 3.21 14.61 -23.89
C GLU A 192 4.42 13.67 -23.76
N TYR A 193 5.65 14.19 -23.85
CA TYR A 193 6.89 13.41 -23.70
C TYR A 193 7.01 12.70 -22.36
N ASN A 194 6.35 13.19 -21.30
CA ASN A 194 6.35 12.54 -19.98
C ASN A 194 5.67 11.16 -20.01
N ALA A 195 4.86 10.86 -21.02
CA ALA A 195 4.28 9.52 -21.22
C ALA A 195 5.35 8.42 -21.39
N LEU A 196 6.50 8.76 -21.98
CA LEU A 196 7.59 7.80 -22.20
C LEU A 196 8.12 7.20 -20.90
N PHE A 197 8.11 7.96 -19.81
CA PHE A 197 8.49 7.47 -18.48
C PHE A 197 7.60 6.27 -18.07
N PHE A 198 6.28 6.41 -18.15
CA PHE A 198 5.37 5.34 -17.74
C PHE A 198 5.42 4.14 -18.68
N VAL A 199 5.50 4.37 -20.00
CA VAL A 199 5.57 3.31 -21.00
C VAL A 199 6.84 2.48 -20.86
N ILE A 200 8.00 3.14 -20.73
CA ILE A 200 9.28 2.44 -20.54
C ILE A 200 9.27 1.68 -19.21
N TYR A 201 8.71 2.29 -18.15
CA TYR A 201 8.62 1.65 -16.85
C TYR A 201 7.82 0.35 -16.89
N ASN A 202 6.64 0.40 -17.52
CA ASN A 202 5.75 -0.75 -17.65
C ASN A 202 6.31 -1.83 -18.57
N LEU A 203 7.01 -1.46 -19.64
CA LEU A 203 7.64 -2.42 -20.55
C LEU A 203 8.73 -3.21 -19.83
N LEU A 204 9.64 -2.53 -19.12
CA LEU A 204 10.71 -3.18 -18.35
C LEU A 204 10.17 -3.92 -17.12
N GLY A 205 9.20 -3.35 -16.41
CA GLY A 205 8.51 -3.99 -15.29
C GLY A 205 7.80 -5.28 -15.70
N GLY A 206 7.15 -5.30 -16.87
CA GLY A 206 6.53 -6.48 -17.43
C GLY A 206 7.53 -7.61 -17.70
N VAL A 207 8.74 -7.29 -18.18
CA VAL A 207 9.81 -8.29 -18.35
C VAL A 207 10.22 -8.88 -17.00
N ILE A 208 10.38 -8.05 -15.96
CA ILE A 208 10.74 -8.51 -14.61
C ILE A 208 9.65 -9.43 -14.03
N ILE A 209 8.39 -9.07 -14.19
CA ILE A 209 7.26 -9.89 -13.73
C ILE A 209 7.21 -11.22 -14.48
N LEU A 210 7.41 -11.21 -15.80
CA LEU A 210 7.48 -12.43 -16.60
C LEU A 210 8.63 -13.34 -16.15
N THR A 211 9.80 -12.77 -15.83
CA THR A 211 10.92 -13.56 -15.30
C THR A 211 10.63 -14.18 -13.93
N LEU A 212 9.76 -13.57 -13.12
CA LEU A 212 9.33 -14.13 -11.83
C LEU A 212 8.39 -15.34 -12.01
N PHE A 213 7.49 -15.30 -12.99
CA PHE A 213 6.53 -16.39 -13.23
C PHE A 213 7.07 -17.54 -14.09
N VAL A 214 8.09 -17.28 -14.91
CA VAL A 214 8.72 -18.28 -15.79
C VAL A 214 9.89 -19.01 -15.12
N SER A 215 10.50 -18.42 -14.09
CA SER A 215 11.61 -19.01 -13.33
C SER A 215 11.15 -19.82 -12.13
#